data_AF-A0A7S3CQY1-F1
#
_entry.id   AF-A0A7S3CQY1-F1
#
_cell.length_a   1.000
_cell.length_b   1.000
_cell.length_c   1.000
_cell.angle_alpha   90.00
_cell.angle_beta   90.00
_cell.angle_gamma   90.00
#
_symmetry.space_group_name_H-M   'P 1'
#
loop_
_entity.id
_entity.type
_entity.pdbx_description
1 polymer ?
#
loop_
_entity_poly.entity_id
_entity_poly.type
_entity_poly.pdbx_seq_one_letter_code
_entity_poly.pdbx_strand_id
1 'polypeptide(L)'
;MSATDGVFDNLFQHEILSMISDFRKIQEGSKLTSQAQAKELSSILVQAAIDKFKNPKGKKTPYQRKYKKTYNATWEGGKEDDITVLITIARKIRVGKALREQ
;
A
#
# COMPACT_ATOMS: atom_id res chain seq x y z
N MET A 1 6.39 1.24 -4.43
CA MET A 1 5.41 0.16 -4.29
C MET A 1 4.65 0.08 -5.59
N SER A 2 4.43 -1.12 -6.07
CA SER A 2 3.52 -1.40 -7.19
C SER A 2 2.44 -2.36 -6.70
N ALA A 3 1.23 -2.28 -7.23
CA ALA A 3 0.13 -3.16 -6.83
C ALA A 3 -0.89 -3.31 -7.97
N THR A 4 -1.75 -4.33 -7.88
CA THR A 4 -2.89 -4.50 -8.79
C THR A 4 -4.00 -3.49 -8.49
N ASP A 5 -4.92 -3.33 -9.44
CA ASP A 5 -6.12 -2.51 -9.29
C ASP A 5 -6.97 -2.94 -8.08
N GLY A 6 -7.03 -4.23 -7.74
CA GLY A 6 -7.68 -4.72 -6.52
C GLY A 6 -7.22 -4.04 -5.22
N VAL A 7 -5.99 -3.53 -5.15
CA VAL A 7 -5.52 -2.71 -4.02
C VAL A 7 -6.05 -1.28 -4.11
N PHE A 8 -5.93 -0.65 -5.28
CA PHE A 8 -6.28 0.76 -5.48
C PHE A 8 -7.78 1.02 -5.59
N ASP A 9 -8.58 -0.01 -5.86
CA ASP A 9 -10.04 0.03 -5.84
C ASP A 9 -10.59 -0.03 -4.40
N ASN A 10 -9.83 -0.62 -3.48
CA ASN A 10 -10.22 -0.82 -2.08
C ASN A 10 -9.60 0.19 -1.10
N LEU A 11 -8.38 0.66 -1.37
CA LEU A 11 -7.65 1.61 -0.51
C LEU A 11 -7.37 2.92 -1.22
N PHE A 12 -7.58 4.04 -0.54
CA PHE A 12 -7.15 5.33 -1.06
C PHE A 12 -5.62 5.49 -0.96
N GLN A 13 -5.04 6.23 -1.91
CA GLN A 13 -3.60 6.52 -1.90
C GLN A 13 -3.11 7.13 -0.59
N HIS A 14 -3.88 8.02 0.03
CA HIS A 14 -3.51 8.61 1.32
C HIS A 14 -3.55 7.59 2.48
N GLU A 15 -4.45 6.61 2.45
CA GLU A 15 -4.49 5.52 3.45
C GLU A 15 -3.26 4.63 3.32
N ILE A 16 -2.88 4.28 2.07
CA ILE A 16 -1.66 3.52 1.78
C ILE A 16 -0.43 4.27 2.31
N LEU A 17 -0.32 5.57 2.03
CA LEU A 17 0.79 6.39 2.50
C LEU A 17 0.82 6.52 4.03
N SER A 18 -0.34 6.64 4.69
CA SER A 18 -0.42 6.67 6.15
C SER A 18 0.05 5.34 6.74
N MET A 19 -0.45 4.21 6.24
CA MET A 19 -0.02 2.89 6.72
C MET A 19 1.48 2.68 6.57
N ILE A 20 2.07 3.07 5.43
CA ILE A 20 3.53 2.99 5.23
C ILE A 20 4.26 3.90 6.21
N SER A 21 3.77 5.12 6.42
CA SER A 21 4.36 6.10 7.34
C SER A 21 4.32 5.60 8.79
N ASP A 22 3.17 5.08 9.23
CA ASP A 22 2.97 4.60 10.59
C ASP A 22 3.78 3.32 10.84
N PHE A 23 3.78 2.39 9.89
CA PHE A 23 4.66 1.22 9.95
C PHE A 23 6.13 1.64 10.06
N ARG A 24 6.57 2.62 9.28
CA ARG A 24 7.96 3.12 9.34
C ARG A 24 8.31 3.73 10.70
N LYS A 25 7.39 4.43 11.38
CA LYS A 25 7.65 5.04 12.70
C LYS A 25 7.92 4.00 13.78
N ILE A 26 7.30 2.83 13.69
CA ILE A 26 7.42 1.74 14.67
C ILE A 26 8.76 1.00 14.52
N GLN A 27 9.34 1.00 13.32
CA GLN A 27 10.60 0.31 13.05
C GLN A 27 11.81 1.06 13.63
N GLU A 28 12.78 0.32 14.17
CA GLU A 28 14.02 0.88 14.70
C GLU A 28 14.76 1.72 13.64
N GLY A 29 15.10 2.96 14.02
CA GLY A 29 15.76 3.91 13.14
C GLY A 29 14.88 4.47 12.01
N SER A 30 13.56 4.24 12.05
CA SER A 30 12.58 4.73 11.08
C SER A 30 12.92 4.40 9.62
N LYS A 31 13.53 3.24 9.39
CA LYS A 31 13.95 2.79 8.05
C LYS A 31 13.39 1.41 7.76
N LEU A 32 12.90 1.28 6.53
CA LEU A 32 12.58 -0.01 5.92
C LEU A 32 13.87 -0.52 5.28
N THR A 33 14.54 -1.48 5.91
CA THR A 33 15.81 -2.03 5.39
C THR A 33 15.73 -3.51 5.12
N SER A 34 14.92 -4.27 5.84
CA SER A 34 14.90 -5.73 5.75
C SER A 34 13.77 -6.25 4.85
N GLN A 35 13.99 -7.42 4.24
CA GLN A 35 12.94 -8.12 3.49
C GLN A 35 11.78 -8.54 4.41
N ALA A 36 12.05 -8.86 5.67
CA ALA A 36 11.02 -9.19 6.65
C ALA A 36 10.05 -8.01 6.86
N GLN A 37 10.57 -6.79 7.01
CA GLN A 37 9.77 -5.57 7.10
C GLN A 37 8.94 -5.32 5.83
N ALA A 38 9.53 -5.55 4.65
CA ALA A 38 8.78 -5.43 3.39
C ALA A 38 7.62 -6.43 3.30
N LYS A 39 7.86 -7.68 3.74
CA LYS A 39 6.83 -8.73 3.76
C LYS A 39 5.72 -8.38 4.74
N GLU A 40 6.06 -7.93 5.94
CA GLU A 40 5.09 -7.51 6.95
C GLU A 40 4.24 -6.33 6.45
N LEU A 41 4.89 -5.31 5.88
CA LEU A 41 4.20 -4.18 5.28
C LEU A 41 3.26 -4.59 4.13
N SER A 42 3.70 -5.52 3.26
CA SER A 42 2.82 -6.06 2.21
C SER A 42 1.60 -6.78 2.80
N SER A 43 1.77 -7.57 3.85
CA SER A 43 0.67 -8.28 4.50
C SER A 43 -0.32 -7.30 5.13
N ILE A 44 0.15 -6.22 5.77
CA ILE A 44 -0.71 -5.18 6.34
C ILE A 44 -1.55 -4.51 5.26
N LEU A 45 -0.94 -4.14 4.12
CA LEU A 45 -1.66 -3.51 3.01
C LEU A 45 -2.70 -4.44 2.39
N VAL A 46 -2.35 -5.71 2.18
CA VAL A 46 -3.28 -6.72 1.67
C VAL A 46 -4.44 -6.91 2.65
N GLN A 47 -4.16 -7.06 3.95
CA GLN A 47 -5.19 -7.26 4.96
C GLN A 47 -6.13 -6.05 5.07
N ALA A 48 -5.60 -4.83 4.97
CA ALA A 48 -6.40 -3.61 4.96
C ALA A 48 -7.31 -3.52 3.72
N ALA A 49 -6.80 -3.90 2.54
CA ALA A 49 -7.61 -3.98 1.33
C ALA A 49 -8.71 -5.05 1.45
N ILE A 50 -8.38 -6.22 2.04
CA ILE A 50 -9.33 -7.30 2.28
C ILE A 50 -10.46 -6.86 3.23
N ASP A 51 -10.09 -6.19 4.32
CA ASP A 51 -11.03 -5.73 5.34
C ASP A 51 -12.00 -4.66 4.81
N LYS A 52 -11.61 -3.90 3.78
CA LYS A 52 -12.50 -2.93 3.11
C LYS A 52 -13.61 -3.59 2.30
N PHE A 53 -13.37 -4.76 1.71
CA PHE A 53 -14.42 -5.50 1.00
C PHE A 53 -15.21 -6.43 1.91
N LYS A 54 -14.55 -7.13 2.86
CA LYS A 54 -15.22 -8.08 3.77
C LYS A 54 -16.09 -7.38 4.81
N ASN A 55 -15.65 -6.22 5.30
CA ASN A 55 -16.36 -5.43 6.30
C ASN A 55 -16.67 -4.02 5.75
N PRO A 56 -17.62 -3.90 4.82
CA PRO A 56 -17.89 -2.65 4.10
C PRO A 56 -18.61 -1.59 4.95
N LYS A 57 -19.19 -1.97 6.10
CA LYS A 57 -20.00 -1.08 6.94
C LYS A 57 -19.22 0.19 7.32
N GLY A 58 -19.69 1.34 6.83
CA GLY A 58 -19.13 2.67 7.11
C GLY A 58 -17.80 2.97 6.40
N LYS A 59 -17.24 2.05 5.60
CA LYS A 59 -15.95 2.23 4.93
C LYS A 59 -16.16 2.67 3.49
N LYS A 60 -15.68 3.88 3.17
CA LYS A 60 -15.64 4.37 1.80
C LYS A 60 -14.48 3.72 1.06
N THR A 61 -14.74 3.28 -0.17
CA THR A 61 -13.73 2.75 -1.08
C THR A 61 -13.62 3.62 -2.34
N PRO A 62 -12.44 3.68 -2.98
CA PRO A 62 -12.28 4.30 -4.29
C PRO A 62 -13.25 3.74 -5.34
N TYR A 63 -13.47 2.42 -5.34
CA TYR A 63 -14.40 1.74 -6.24
C TYR A 63 -15.83 2.26 -6.07
N GLN A 64 -16.35 2.33 -4.83
CA GLN A 64 -17.66 2.88 -4.53
C GLN A 64 -17.81 4.32 -5.05
N ARG A 65 -16.78 5.16 -4.85
CA ARG A 65 -16.79 6.55 -5.33
C ARG A 65 -16.87 6.61 -6.87
N LYS A 66 -16.14 5.73 -7.55
CA LYS A 66 -16.12 5.64 -9.02
C LYS A 66 -17.48 5.14 -9.53
N TYR A 67 -18.03 4.09 -8.91
CA TYR A 67 -19.32 3.51 -9.28
C TYR A 67 -20.47 4.52 -9.14
N LYS A 68 -20.52 5.26 -8.02
CA LYS A 68 -21.51 6.32 -7.80
C LYS A 68 -21.40 7.42 -8.86
N LYS A 69 -20.19 7.82 -9.24
CA LYS A 69 -19.97 8.85 -10.26
C LYS A 69 -20.40 8.40 -11.66
N THR A 70 -20.18 7.13 -12.01
CA THR A 70 -20.45 6.62 -13.35
C THR A 70 -21.92 6.23 -13.54
N TYR A 71 -22.53 5.59 -12.54
CA TYR A 71 -23.86 4.97 -12.69
C TYR A 71 -24.95 5.65 -11.86
N ASN A 72 -24.62 6.69 -11.10
CA ASN A 72 -25.52 7.38 -10.15
C ASN A 72 -26.22 6.42 -9.17
N ALA A 73 -25.61 5.26 -8.91
CA ALA A 73 -26.14 4.21 -8.05
C ALA A 73 -25.27 4.06 -6.80
N THR A 74 -25.92 3.78 -5.67
CA THR A 74 -25.25 3.52 -4.40
C THR A 74 -24.86 2.05 -4.33
N TRP A 75 -23.57 1.76 -4.51
CA TRP A 75 -22.98 0.47 -4.15
C TRP A 75 -22.31 0.61 -2.78
N GLU A 76 -22.49 -0.36 -1.89
CA GLU A 76 -21.76 -0.39 -0.61
C GLU A 76 -20.70 -1.49 -0.65
N GLY A 77 -19.45 -1.10 -0.41
CA GLY A 77 -18.34 -2.02 -0.26
C GLY A 77 -17.23 -1.91 -1.31
N GLY A 78 -16.19 -2.70 -1.07
CA GLY A 78 -15.05 -2.87 -1.96
C GLY A 78 -15.37 -3.78 -3.15
N LYS A 79 -14.38 -3.90 -4.05
CA LYS A 79 -14.41 -4.87 -5.16
C LYS A 79 -13.66 -6.13 -4.70
N GLU A 80 -14.30 -7.29 -4.82
CA GLU A 80 -13.63 -8.57 -4.64
C GLU A 80 -12.81 -8.85 -5.91
N ASP A 81 -11.49 -8.83 -5.77
CA ASP A 81 -10.54 -8.92 -6.89
C ASP A 81 -9.21 -9.50 -6.40
N ASP A 82 -8.35 -9.90 -7.34
CA ASP A 82 -7.01 -10.40 -7.02
C ASP A 82 -6.10 -9.28 -6.50
N ILE A 83 -5.67 -9.41 -5.24
CA ILE A 83 -4.88 -8.40 -4.54
C ILE A 83 -3.40 -8.82 -4.55
N THR A 84 -2.59 -8.13 -5.36
CA THR A 84 -1.13 -8.32 -5.39
C THR A 84 -0.41 -7.02 -5.04
N VAL A 85 0.57 -7.09 -4.14
CA VAL A 85 1.39 -5.95 -3.70
C VAL A 85 2.87 -6.29 -3.85
N LEU A 86 3.62 -5.41 -4.51
CA LEU A 86 5.09 -5.44 -4.61
C LEU A 86 5.70 -4.28 -3.82
N ILE A 87 6.46 -4.63 -2.79
CA ILE A 87 7.24 -3.69 -1.99
C ILE A 87 8.71 -3.77 -2.39
N THR A 88 9.25 -2.64 -2.84
CA THR A 88 10.67 -2.49 -3.18
C THR A 88 11.32 -1.56 -2.17
N ILE A 89 12.40 -2.02 -1.54
CA ILE A 89 13.21 -1.21 -0.64
C ILE A 89 14.38 -0.63 -1.42
N ALA A 90 14.39 0.68 -1.61
CA ALA A 90 15.52 1.40 -2.18
C ALA A 90 16.54 1.72 -1.08
N ARG A 91 17.78 1.24 -1.23
CA ARG A 91 18.91 1.60 -0.36
C ARG A 91 19.79 2.62 -1.07
N LYS A 92 20.05 3.75 -0.44
CA LYS A 92 21.04 4.72 -0.93
C LYS A 92 22.44 4.20 -0.61
N ILE A 93 23.14 3.68 -1.61
CA ILE A 93 24.56 3.34 -1.49
C ILE A 93 25.34 4.63 -1.77
N ARG A 94 26.14 5.09 -0.78
CA ARG A 94 27.14 6.12 -1.04
C ARG A 94 28.35 5.42 -1.65
N VAL A 95 28.52 5.52 -2.96
CA VAL A 95 29.78 5.14 -3.60
C VAL A 95 30.82 6.19 -3.22
N GLY A 96 31.72 5.84 -2.31
CA GLY A 96 32.87 6.69 -1.99
C GLY A 96 33.73 6.88 -3.24
N LYS A 97 34.22 8.11 -3.46
CA LYS A 97 35.32 8.39 -4.40
C LYS A 97 36.53 7.57 -3.98
N ALA A 98 36.66 6.36 -4.49
CA ALA A 98 37.85 5.55 -4.39
C ALA A 98 37.99 4.86 -5.74
N LEU A 99 38.52 5.60 -6.73
CA LEU A 99 39.03 5.14 -8.04
C LEU A 99 39.41 6.36 -8.92
N ARG A 100 40.21 7.28 -8.36
CA ARG A 100 40.98 8.27 -9.11
C ARG A 100 42.30 8.44 -8.38
N GLU A 101 43.20 7.48 -8.55
CA GLU A 101 44.65 7.54 -8.29
C GLU A 101 45.20 6.12 -8.47
N GLN A 102 45.30 5.69 -9.74
CA GLN A 102 46.33 4.79 -10.25
C GLN A 102 46.62 5.21 -11.68
#